data_AF-A0A3D6CV38-F1
#
_entry.id   AF-A0A3D6CV38-F1
#
_cell.length_a   1.000
_cell.length_b   1.000
_cell.length_c   1.000
_cell.angle_alpha   90.00
_cell.angle_beta   90.00
_cell.angle_gamma   90.00
#
_symmetry.space_group_name_H-M   'P 1'
#
loop_
_entity.id
_entity.type
_entity.pdbx_description
1 polymer ?
#
loop_
_entity_poly.entity_id
_entity_poly.type
_entity_poly.pdbx_seq_one_letter_code
_entity_poly.pdbx_strand_id
1 'polypeptide(L)'
;MVDLHMPLLAEIRRIRAQLGADDGGEWRTLKYPLSPCLTSVLLAHDEGTAGERDDALSVFRTFDHLERLCTAPADPDRLRTAPVLDKWTVRRMDDGCPHLLGEVLGHTQLADGTAIFTSPYMRLDWSGGWARTTRHYYRLGRYDRGYTGFSFMG
;
A
#
# COMPACT_ATOMS: atom_id res chain seq x y z
N MET A 1 -2.02 -19.36 -1.89
CA MET A 1 -0.74 -18.64 -1.68
C MET A 1 -1.03 -17.16 -1.83
N VAL A 2 -0.66 -16.33 -0.84
CA VAL A 2 -0.88 -14.88 -0.93
C VAL A 2 0.09 -14.31 -1.96
N ASP A 3 -0.41 -13.53 -2.91
CA ASP A 3 0.44 -12.75 -3.81
C ASP A 3 1.14 -11.63 -3.02
N LEU A 4 2.46 -11.69 -2.91
CA LEU A 4 3.28 -10.67 -2.26
C LEU A 4 3.64 -9.52 -3.19
N HIS A 5 3.44 -9.65 -4.50
CA HIS A 5 3.74 -8.59 -5.45
C HIS A 5 2.64 -7.55 -5.50
N MET A 6 1.37 -7.96 -5.53
CA MET A 6 0.22 -7.06 -5.60
C MET A 6 -0.92 -7.57 -4.71
N PRO A 7 -0.76 -7.49 -3.37
CA PRO A 7 -1.58 -8.24 -2.40
C PRO A 7 -3.07 -7.88 -2.42
N LEU A 8 -3.41 -6.68 -2.90
CA LEU A 8 -4.80 -6.19 -2.96
C LEU A 8 -5.41 -6.20 -4.37
N LEU A 9 -4.64 -6.44 -5.42
CA LEU A 9 -5.10 -6.20 -6.80
C LEU A 9 -6.30 -7.06 -7.19
N ALA A 10 -6.27 -8.35 -6.83
CA ALA A 10 -7.37 -9.26 -7.13
C ALA A 10 -8.69 -8.82 -6.48
N GLU A 11 -8.61 -8.38 -5.21
CA GLU A 11 -9.77 -7.90 -4.48
C GLU A 11 -10.27 -6.56 -5.03
N ILE A 12 -9.37 -5.61 -5.29
CA ILE A 12 -9.71 -4.31 -5.89
C ILE A 12 -10.44 -4.49 -7.21
N ARG A 13 -9.94 -5.37 -8.10
CA ARG A 13 -10.57 -5.66 -9.39
C ARG A 13 -11.95 -6.30 -9.24
N ARG A 14 -12.10 -7.23 -8.29
CA ARG A 14 -13.39 -7.85 -7.98
C ARG A 14 -14.43 -6.79 -7.59
N ILE A 15 -14.09 -5.92 -6.64
CA ILE A 15 -15.03 -4.88 -6.18
C ILE A 15 -15.31 -3.85 -7.28
N ARG A 16 -14.29 -3.42 -8.03
CA ARG A 16 -14.45 -2.50 -9.16
C ARG A 16 -15.39 -3.06 -10.24
N ALA A 17 -15.28 -4.35 -10.56
CA ALA A 17 -16.16 -5.00 -11.53
C ALA A 17 -17.62 -5.02 -11.06
N GLN A 18 -17.86 -5.21 -9.76
CA GLN A 18 -19.19 -5.15 -9.15
C GLN A 18 -19.75 -3.71 -9.17
N LEU A 19 -18.93 -2.71 -8.85
CA LEU A 19 -19.32 -1.29 -8.89
C LEU A 19 -19.63 -0.78 -10.31
N GLY A 20 -18.99 -1.32 -11.35
CA GLY A 20 -19.24 -0.92 -12.74
C GLY A 20 -20.48 -1.54 -13.37
N ALA A 21 -21.05 -2.57 -12.74
CA ALA A 21 -22.28 -3.22 -13.18
C ALA A 21 -23.54 -2.55 -12.61
N ASP A 22 -23.37 -1.70 -11.60
CA ASP A 22 -24.44 -1.23 -10.75
C ASP A 22 -24.42 0.30 -10.67
N ASP A 23 -25.58 0.94 -10.84
CA ASP A 23 -25.79 2.40 -10.92
C ASP A 23 -25.66 3.11 -9.57
N GLY A 24 -24.77 2.61 -8.72
CA GLY A 24 -24.36 3.25 -7.48
C GLY A 24 -25.18 2.95 -6.24
N GLY A 25 -26.23 2.14 -6.38
CA GLY A 25 -27.06 1.69 -5.27
C GLY A 25 -26.38 0.68 -4.33
N GLU A 26 -25.46 -0.16 -4.83
CA GLU A 26 -24.92 -1.32 -4.10
C GLU A 26 -23.67 -1.09 -3.24
N TRP A 27 -23.05 0.11 -3.20
CA TRP A 27 -21.86 0.31 -2.34
C TRP A 27 -22.13 -0.06 -0.86
N ARG A 28 -23.34 0.24 -0.36
CA ARG A 28 -23.73 -0.07 1.02
C ARG A 28 -23.71 -1.56 1.33
N THR A 29 -23.97 -2.44 0.35
CA THR A 29 -23.93 -3.90 0.52
C THR A 29 -22.53 -4.47 0.21
N LEU A 30 -21.78 -3.84 -0.69
CA LEU A 30 -20.42 -4.25 -1.10
C LEU A 30 -19.31 -3.96 -0.09
N LYS A 31 -19.52 -3.05 0.88
CA LYS A 31 -18.50 -2.71 1.90
C LYS A 31 -18.35 -3.75 3.02
N TYR A 32 -19.33 -4.63 3.22
CA TYR A 32 -19.31 -5.66 4.26
C TYR A 32 -18.45 -6.91 3.95
N PRO A 33 -18.24 -7.33 2.68
CA PRO A 33 -17.34 -8.43 2.33
C PRO A 33 -15.87 -8.03 2.03
N LEU A 34 -15.40 -6.87 2.49
CA LEU A 34 -14.01 -6.44 2.26
C LEU A 34 -13.04 -7.14 3.21
N SER A 35 -11.84 -7.46 2.73
CA SER A 35 -10.76 -7.94 3.59
C SER A 35 -10.38 -6.88 4.64
N PRO A 36 -9.82 -7.28 5.80
CA PRO A 36 -9.30 -6.34 6.78
C PRO A 36 -8.31 -5.34 6.19
N CYS A 37 -7.47 -5.79 5.26
CA CYS A 37 -6.48 -4.93 4.65
C CYS A 37 -7.10 -3.87 3.72
N LEU A 38 -8.02 -4.27 2.84
CA LEU A 38 -8.69 -3.30 1.96
C LEU A 38 -9.53 -2.31 2.78
N THR A 39 -10.15 -2.78 3.87
CA THR A 39 -10.85 -1.92 4.83
C THR A 39 -9.90 -0.90 5.46
N SER A 40 -8.73 -1.33 5.96
CA SER A 40 -7.68 -0.46 6.51
C SER A 40 -7.21 0.60 5.51
N VAL A 41 -6.94 0.18 4.26
CA VAL A 41 -6.52 1.09 3.19
C VAL A 41 -7.59 2.12 2.85
N LEU A 42 -8.86 1.73 2.81
CA LEU A 42 -9.96 2.65 2.55
C LEU A 42 -10.15 3.66 3.68
N LEU A 43 -10.09 3.21 4.95
CA LEU A 43 -10.15 4.09 6.12
C LEU A 43 -9.02 5.11 6.11
N ALA A 44 -7.77 4.66 5.90
CA ALA A 44 -6.60 5.54 5.82
C ALA A 44 -6.64 6.51 4.62
N HIS A 45 -7.44 6.21 3.59
CA HIS A 45 -7.70 7.09 2.45
C HIS A 45 -8.85 8.07 2.73
N ASP A 46 -9.72 7.79 3.71
CA ASP A 46 -10.91 8.59 4.07
C ASP A 46 -10.63 9.68 5.10
N GLU A 47 -9.60 9.52 5.93
CA GLU A 47 -9.13 10.51 6.93
C GLU A 47 -8.85 11.92 6.34
N GLY A 48 -8.84 12.10 5.01
CA GLY A 48 -8.69 13.38 4.33
C GLY A 48 -9.93 13.92 3.58
N THR A 49 -11.06 13.22 3.58
CA THR A 49 -12.24 13.52 2.72
C THR A 49 -13.59 13.25 3.39
N ALA A 50 -13.65 13.35 4.72
CA ALA A 50 -14.86 13.10 5.50
C ALA A 50 -16.00 14.03 5.08
N GLY A 51 -16.88 13.56 4.19
CA GLY A 51 -18.08 14.29 3.77
C GLY A 51 -18.63 13.92 2.38
N GLU A 52 -17.79 13.51 1.43
CA GLU A 52 -18.18 13.41 0.00
C GLU A 52 -18.31 11.99 -0.58
N ARG A 53 -18.02 10.92 0.18
CA ARG A 53 -17.79 9.58 -0.41
C ARG A 53 -18.96 8.60 -0.44
N ASP A 54 -20.16 9.03 -0.09
CA ASP A 54 -21.33 8.12 -0.10
C ASP A 54 -22.04 8.08 -1.47
N ASP A 55 -21.58 8.88 -2.46
CA ASP A 55 -21.99 8.71 -3.85
C ASP A 55 -21.07 7.73 -4.60
N ALA A 56 -21.67 6.98 -5.52
CA ALA A 56 -21.00 5.88 -6.22
C ALA A 56 -19.85 6.31 -7.12
N LEU A 57 -19.85 7.54 -7.62
CA LEU A 57 -18.77 8.06 -8.45
C LEU A 57 -17.50 8.25 -7.62
N SER A 58 -17.64 8.71 -6.37
CA SER A 58 -16.54 8.84 -5.42
C SER A 58 -15.92 7.48 -5.05
N VAL A 59 -16.77 6.47 -4.82
CA VAL A 59 -16.33 5.09 -4.56
C VAL A 59 -15.62 4.51 -5.79
N PHE A 60 -16.20 4.65 -6.98
CA PHE A 60 -15.58 4.16 -8.22
C PHE A 60 -14.19 4.77 -8.46
N ARG A 61 -14.06 6.10 -8.30
CA ARG A 61 -12.77 6.80 -8.43
C ARG A 61 -11.74 6.31 -7.42
N THR A 62 -12.17 6.01 -6.20
CA THR A 62 -11.30 5.45 -5.16
C THR A 62 -10.74 4.10 -5.60
N PHE A 63 -11.59 3.18 -6.05
CA PHE A 63 -11.14 1.86 -6.51
C PHE A 63 -10.27 1.93 -7.77
N ASP A 64 -10.56 2.82 -8.71
CA ASP A 64 -9.71 3.04 -9.88
C ASP A 64 -8.34 3.61 -9.48
N HIS A 65 -8.29 4.51 -8.49
CA HIS A 65 -7.02 4.99 -7.92
C HIS A 65 -6.21 3.87 -7.26
N LEU A 66 -6.84 3.05 -6.42
CA LEU A 66 -6.19 1.92 -5.75
C LEU A 66 -5.64 0.90 -6.77
N GLU A 67 -6.38 0.61 -7.84
CA GLU A 67 -5.90 -0.28 -8.90
C GLU A 67 -4.67 0.31 -9.61
N ARG A 68 -4.66 1.62 -9.88
CA ARG A 68 -3.49 2.29 -10.47
C ARG A 68 -2.26 2.21 -9.56
N LEU A 69 -2.42 2.32 -8.23
CA LEU A 69 -1.30 2.14 -7.29
C LEU A 69 -0.69 0.74 -7.37
N CYS A 70 -1.50 -0.29 -7.65
CA CYS A 70 -1.03 -1.66 -7.84
C CYS A 70 -0.41 -1.90 -9.22
N THR A 71 -0.91 -1.27 -10.28
CA THR A 71 -0.62 -1.70 -11.66
C THR A 71 0.27 -0.76 -12.46
N ALA A 72 0.28 0.54 -12.11
CA ALA A 72 1.07 1.52 -12.84
C ALA A 72 2.56 1.14 -12.82
N PRO A 73 3.29 1.32 -13.94
CA PRO A 73 4.74 1.21 -13.93
C PRO A 73 5.34 2.20 -12.94
N ALA A 74 6.57 1.94 -12.49
CA ALA A 74 7.30 2.92 -11.69
C ALA A 74 7.45 4.21 -12.49
N ASP A 75 7.12 5.34 -11.86
CA ASP A 75 7.47 6.66 -12.36
C ASP A 75 8.99 6.84 -12.15
N PRO A 76 9.81 6.93 -13.22
CA PRO A 76 11.26 6.97 -13.08
C PRO A 76 11.78 8.19 -12.32
N ASP A 77 11.11 9.34 -12.46
CA ASP A 77 11.52 10.57 -11.79
C ASP A 77 11.22 10.51 -10.30
N ARG A 78 10.04 9.98 -9.93
CA ARG A 78 9.70 9.73 -8.52
C ARG A 78 10.58 8.67 -7.89
N LEU A 79 10.92 7.62 -8.64
CA LEU A 79 11.75 6.53 -8.11
C LEU A 79 13.19 6.98 -7.88
N ARG A 80 13.74 7.84 -8.77
CA ARG A 80 15.09 8.41 -8.63
C ARG A 80 15.26 9.17 -7.31
N THR A 81 14.24 9.91 -6.89
CA THR A 81 14.26 10.71 -5.65
C THR A 81 13.63 9.99 -4.46
N ALA A 82 13.12 8.77 -4.65
CA ALA A 82 12.51 8.01 -3.58
C ALA A 82 13.53 7.63 -2.49
N PRO A 83 13.12 7.63 -1.21
CA PRO A 83 13.92 7.09 -0.13
C PRO A 83 14.30 5.62 -0.38
N VAL A 84 15.46 5.21 0.14
CA VAL A 84 15.84 3.79 0.17
C VAL A 84 15.25 3.18 1.44
N LEU A 85 14.66 2.00 1.32
CA LEU A 85 14.35 1.14 2.44
C LEU A 85 15.37 0.00 2.48
N ASP A 86 16.32 0.08 3.40
CA ASP A 86 17.38 -0.89 3.60
C ASP A 86 17.05 -1.86 4.75
N LYS A 87 17.78 -2.98 4.81
CA LYS A 87 17.58 -4.07 5.80
C LYS A 87 16.10 -4.45 5.94
N TRP A 88 15.41 -4.57 4.83
CA TRP A 88 13.95 -4.57 4.83
C TRP A 88 13.37 -5.98 4.81
N THR A 89 12.15 -6.13 5.33
CA THR A 89 11.36 -7.36 5.29
C THR A 89 9.87 -7.10 5.16
N VAL A 90 9.11 -8.10 4.74
CA VAL A 90 7.64 -8.06 4.69
C VAL A 90 7.09 -8.55 6.02
N ARG A 91 6.21 -7.77 6.64
CA ARG A 91 5.46 -8.13 7.85
C ARG A 91 3.97 -7.97 7.61
N ARG A 92 3.17 -8.89 8.17
CA ARG A 92 1.72 -8.69 8.29
C ARG A 92 1.46 -8.03 9.63
N MET A 93 0.69 -6.95 9.60
CA MET A 93 0.28 -6.22 10.81
C MET A 93 -1.15 -6.63 11.20
N ASP A 94 -1.59 -6.16 12.37
CA ASP A 94 -2.91 -6.49 12.94
C ASP A 94 -4.08 -5.96 12.10
N ASP A 95 -3.84 -4.97 11.24
CA ASP A 95 -4.80 -4.48 10.25
C ASP A 95 -5.01 -5.45 9.07
N GLY A 96 -4.31 -6.60 9.09
CA GLY A 96 -4.36 -7.63 8.06
C GLY A 96 -3.58 -7.28 6.80
N CYS A 97 -2.95 -6.11 6.74
CA CYS A 97 -2.16 -5.67 5.60
C CYS A 97 -0.72 -6.16 5.66
N PRO A 98 -0.08 -6.34 4.49
CA PRO A 98 1.36 -6.49 4.40
C PRO A 98 2.03 -5.11 4.35
N HIS A 99 3.01 -4.92 5.22
CA HIS A 99 3.84 -3.73 5.36
C HIS A 99 5.30 -4.08 5.10
N LEU A 100 6.10 -3.08 4.79
CA LEU A 100 7.55 -3.20 4.79
C LEU A 100 8.10 -2.64 6.10
N LEU A 101 8.90 -3.44 6.78
CA LEU A 101 9.73 -3.01 7.90
C LEU A 101 11.16 -2.85 7.41
N GLY A 102 11.82 -1.73 7.68
CA GLY A 102 13.21 -1.52 7.30
C GLY A 102 13.77 -0.20 7.80
N GLU A 103 15.04 0.07 7.50
CA GLU A 103 15.72 1.33 7.78
C GLU A 103 15.56 2.28 6.60
N VAL A 104 15.07 3.49 6.84
CA VAL A 104 14.91 4.48 5.77
C VAL A 104 16.17 5.32 5.61
N LEU A 105 16.55 5.60 4.36
CA LEU A 105 17.65 6.48 3.99
C LEU A 105 17.19 7.52 2.96
N GLY A 106 17.65 8.76 3.09
CA GLY A 106 17.29 9.87 2.20
C GLY A 106 15.85 10.33 2.34
N HIS A 107 15.22 10.11 3.51
CA HIS A 107 13.86 10.58 3.78
C HIS A 107 13.87 12.06 4.18
N THR A 108 12.95 12.86 3.66
CA THR A 108 12.95 14.32 3.91
C THR A 108 12.57 14.69 5.36
N GLN A 109 11.87 13.79 6.05
CA GLN A 109 11.35 14.03 7.42
C GLN A 109 11.95 13.11 8.48
N LEU A 110 12.74 12.10 8.09
CA LEU A 110 13.26 11.09 9.01
C LEU A 110 14.77 11.03 8.87
N ALA A 111 15.48 10.85 9.98
CA ALA A 111 16.92 10.67 9.95
C ALA A 111 17.28 9.34 9.26
N ASP A 112 18.42 9.32 8.58
CA ASP A 112 18.94 8.10 7.97
C ASP A 112 19.16 7.00 9.03
N GLY A 113 18.77 5.77 8.68
CA GLY A 113 18.84 4.61 9.56
C GLY A 113 17.63 4.46 10.48
N THR A 114 16.66 5.38 10.44
CA THR A 114 15.42 5.25 11.22
C THR A 114 14.65 4.01 10.79
N ALA A 115 14.40 3.09 11.73
CA ALA A 115 13.55 1.93 11.50
C ALA A 115 12.08 2.36 11.38
N ILE A 116 11.40 1.95 10.30
CA ILE A 116 10.00 2.27 10.05
C ILE A 116 9.20 1.05 9.64
N PHE A 117 7.90 1.07 9.97
CA PHE A 117 6.89 0.38 9.20
C PHE A 117 6.33 1.35 8.16
N THR A 118 6.27 0.94 6.91
CA THR A 118 5.58 1.71 5.88
C THR A 118 4.07 1.66 6.09
N SER A 119 3.30 2.52 5.40
CA SER A 119 1.89 2.19 5.14
C SER A 119 1.78 0.87 4.34
N PRO A 120 0.58 0.23 4.25
CA PRO A 120 0.40 -0.96 3.43
C PRO A 120 1.00 -0.78 2.03
N TYR A 121 1.79 -1.75 1.58
CA TYR A 121 2.31 -1.70 0.22
C TYR A 121 1.26 -2.21 -0.77
N MET A 122 1.11 -1.47 -1.87
CA MET A 122 0.19 -1.78 -2.96
C MET A 122 0.88 -2.61 -4.04
N ARG A 123 2.20 -2.41 -4.21
CA ARG A 123 3.04 -3.18 -5.12
C ARG A 123 4.45 -3.36 -4.57
N LEU A 124 5.00 -4.56 -4.71
CA LEU A 124 6.38 -4.92 -4.44
C LEU A 124 7.02 -5.54 -5.69
N ASP A 125 7.96 -4.82 -6.29
CA ASP A 125 8.68 -5.23 -7.50
C ASP A 125 10.11 -5.61 -7.13
N TRP A 126 10.31 -6.88 -6.81
CA TRP A 126 11.62 -7.43 -6.43
C TRP A 126 12.66 -7.29 -7.54
N SER A 127 12.27 -7.55 -8.78
CA SER A 127 13.14 -7.43 -9.96
C SER A 127 13.55 -5.99 -10.24
N GLY A 128 12.60 -5.06 -10.11
CA GLY A 128 12.83 -3.64 -10.31
C GLY A 128 13.51 -2.95 -9.11
N GLY A 129 13.58 -3.61 -7.95
CA GLY A 129 14.17 -3.05 -6.74
C GLY A 129 13.37 -1.89 -6.17
N TRP A 130 12.04 -1.94 -6.21
CA TRP A 130 11.19 -0.88 -5.68
C TRP A 130 9.87 -1.38 -5.11
N ALA A 131 9.27 -0.54 -4.25
CA ALA A 131 7.93 -0.75 -3.72
C ALA A 131 7.09 0.53 -3.85
N ARG A 132 5.78 0.35 -4.02
CA ARG A 132 4.78 1.42 -3.97
C ARG A 132 3.84 1.15 -2.82
N THR A 133 3.73 2.12 -1.92
CA THR A 133 2.70 2.13 -0.88
C THR A 133 1.55 3.04 -1.27
N THR A 134 0.55 3.15 -0.40
CA THR A 134 -0.52 4.15 -0.57
C THR A 134 0.01 5.58 -0.71
N ARG A 135 1.16 5.90 -0.10
CA ARG A 135 1.70 7.27 -0.02
C ARG A 135 3.02 7.44 -0.77
N HIS A 136 3.99 6.54 -0.61
CA HIS A 136 5.35 6.75 -1.09
C HIS A 136 5.83 5.68 -2.09
N TYR A 137 6.82 6.04 -2.88
CA TYR A 137 7.70 5.07 -3.54
C TYR A 137 8.89 4.83 -2.61
N TYR A 138 9.41 3.61 -2.62
CA TYR A 138 10.69 3.25 -1.99
C TYR A 138 11.55 2.52 -3.00
N ARG A 139 12.85 2.85 -3.01
CA ARG A 139 13.87 1.98 -3.60
C ARG A 139 14.25 0.93 -2.57
N LEU A 140 14.39 -0.32 -2.99
CA LEU A 140 14.69 -1.43 -2.11
C LEU A 140 16.20 -1.62 -2.01
N GLY A 141 16.72 -1.54 -0.79
CA GLY A 141 18.08 -1.91 -0.45
C GLY A 141 18.19 -3.41 -0.19
N ARG A 142 19.06 -3.77 0.75
CA ARG A 142 19.30 -5.13 1.19
C ARG A 142 18.05 -5.72 1.85
N TYR A 143 17.57 -6.84 1.31
CA TYR A 143 16.55 -7.64 1.97
C TYR A 143 17.16 -8.37 3.18
N ASP A 144 16.46 -8.32 4.32
CA ASP A 144 16.85 -9.02 5.54
C ASP A 144 15.61 -9.62 6.21
N ARG A 145 15.35 -10.90 5.93
CA ARG A 145 14.22 -11.64 6.50
C ARG A 145 14.19 -11.63 8.03
N GLY A 146 15.37 -11.54 8.66
CA GLY A 146 15.55 -11.56 10.11
C GLY A 146 15.39 -10.19 10.76
N TYR A 147 15.26 -9.12 9.99
CA TYR A 147 15.20 -7.77 10.54
C TYR A 147 13.97 -7.58 11.44
N THR A 148 14.23 -7.04 12.64
CA THR A 148 13.22 -6.78 13.69
C THR A 148 13.08 -5.31 14.04
N GLY A 149 13.90 -4.41 13.47
CA GLY A 149 13.88 -2.99 13.80
C GLY A 149 14.72 -2.61 15.04
N PHE A 150 15.30 -3.59 15.74
CA PHE A 150 16.15 -3.36 16.90
C PHE A 150 17.59 -3.72 16.56
N SER A 151 18.48 -2.72 16.56
CA SER A 151 19.90 -2.99 16.79
C SER A 151 20.04 -3.26 18.28
N PHE A 152 20.36 -4.50 18.67
CA PHE A 152 20.84 -4.76 20.02
C PHE A 152 22.12 -3.95 20.20
N MET A 153 22.04 -2.87 20.97
CA MET A 153 23.19 -2.11 21.42
C MET A 153 23.84 -2.93 22.53
N GLY A 154 24.83 -3.75 22.14
CA GLY A 154 25.73 -4.46 23.06
C GLY A 154 26.87 -3.56 23.50
#